data_AF-A0A918V5Q2-F1
#
_entry.id   AF-A0A918V5Q2-F1
#
_cell.length_a   1.000
_cell.length_b   1.000
_cell.length_c   1.000
_cell.angle_alpha   90.00
_cell.angle_beta   90.00
_cell.angle_gamma   90.00
#
_symmetry.space_group_name_H-M   'P 1'
#
loop_
_entity.id
_entity.type
_entity.pdbx_description
1 polymer ?
#
loop_
_entity_poly.entity_id
_entity_poly.type
_entity_poly.pdbx_seq_one_letter_code
_entity_poly.pdbx_strand_id
1 'polypeptide(L)'
;MTRKDSVRLAAESARETVRHASEVVAPYAETAKDAAVHYAHEANERLAPKVSYAANEAARQARTTYDSHVHPRLRQARTHVPTNVDRAATRAVKQTRRAARQAADYTQPRFESALAAATPVAEEAASRSTAAFAALRGQVSAKEVQRLVRRHERRARAGRLFKGVAIAGVLAGGAYLAWKWWDQQSNPDWLVEPPAATELSSRDSAAASFDDELAEKEREAGPGSAPEDKRL
;
A
#
# COMPACT_ATOMS: atom_id res chain seq x y z
N MET A 1 -50.15 -3.44 -27.82
CA MET A 1 -49.10 -3.73 -26.80
C MET A 1 -47.78 -3.16 -27.28
N THR A 2 -47.13 -2.31 -26.48
CA THR A 2 -45.83 -1.75 -26.86
C THR A 2 -44.68 -2.63 -26.36
N ARG A 3 -43.51 -2.54 -27.00
CA ARG A 3 -42.29 -3.27 -26.62
C ARG A 3 -41.84 -2.97 -25.17
N LYS A 4 -42.22 -1.82 -24.61
CA LYS A 4 -41.93 -1.45 -23.22
C LYS A 4 -42.79 -2.24 -22.22
N ASP A 5 -44.05 -2.48 -22.57
CA ASP A 5 -44.98 -3.19 -21.69
C ASP A 5 -44.58 -4.67 -21.54
N SER A 6 -44.08 -5.30 -22.62
CA SER A 6 -43.59 -6.67 -22.58
C SER A 6 -42.32 -6.83 -21.73
N VAL A 7 -41.41 -5.86 -21.77
CA VAL A 7 -40.19 -5.87 -20.93
C VAL A 7 -40.56 -5.69 -19.45
N ARG A 8 -41.54 -4.85 -19.15
CA ARG A 8 -42.00 -4.62 -17.79
C ARG A 8 -42.70 -5.84 -17.19
N LEU A 9 -43.55 -6.50 -17.98
CA LEU A 9 -44.18 -7.79 -17.63
C LEU A 9 -43.16 -8.93 -17.45
N ALA A 10 -42.13 -8.98 -18.30
CA ALA A 10 -41.04 -9.95 -18.14
C ALA A 10 -40.22 -9.70 -16.87
N ALA A 11 -39.96 -8.43 -16.52
CA ALA A 11 -39.26 -8.08 -15.29
C ALA A 11 -40.10 -8.36 -14.03
N GLU A 12 -41.42 -8.18 -14.12
CA GLU A 12 -42.35 -8.44 -13.02
C GLU A 12 -42.52 -9.95 -12.75
N SER A 13 -42.70 -10.75 -13.80
CA SER A 13 -42.70 -12.22 -13.69
C SER A 13 -41.35 -12.80 -13.24
N ALA A 14 -40.23 -12.21 -13.67
CA ALA A 14 -38.90 -12.57 -13.15
C ALA A 14 -38.76 -12.25 -11.65
N ARG A 15 -39.31 -11.12 -11.17
CA ARG A 15 -39.35 -10.82 -9.73
C ARG A 15 -40.20 -11.81 -8.95
N GLU A 16 -41.33 -12.22 -9.49
CA GLU A 16 -42.25 -13.14 -8.84
C GLU A 16 -41.67 -14.56 -8.73
N THR A 17 -41.01 -15.04 -9.79
CA THR A 17 -40.28 -16.32 -9.75
C THR A 17 -39.11 -16.31 -8.76
N VAL A 18 -38.37 -15.20 -8.66
CA VAL A 18 -37.31 -15.05 -7.64
C VAL A 18 -37.88 -15.03 -6.23
N ARG A 19 -39.00 -14.34 -6.00
CA ARG A 19 -39.67 -14.33 -4.68
C ARG A 19 -40.13 -15.73 -4.30
N HIS A 20 -40.79 -16.45 -5.21
CA HIS A 20 -41.25 -17.80 -4.95
C HIS A 20 -40.09 -18.79 -4.71
N ALA A 21 -39.01 -18.68 -5.48
CA ALA A 21 -37.80 -19.47 -5.23
C ALA A 21 -37.17 -19.16 -3.87
N SER A 22 -37.21 -17.89 -3.42
CA SER A 22 -36.71 -17.51 -2.09
C SER A 22 -37.57 -18.05 -0.96
N GLU A 23 -38.90 -18.08 -1.12
CA GLU A 23 -39.83 -18.64 -0.13
C GLU A 23 -39.67 -20.16 0.01
N VAL A 24 -39.43 -20.86 -1.11
CA VAL A 24 -39.19 -22.31 -1.12
C VAL A 24 -37.83 -22.68 -0.50
N VAL A 25 -36.81 -21.81 -0.66
CA VAL A 25 -35.46 -22.03 -0.15
C VAL A 25 -35.28 -21.52 1.30
N ALA A 26 -36.11 -20.59 1.77
CA ALA A 26 -36.05 -20.02 3.12
C ALA A 26 -35.88 -21.05 4.25
N PRO A 27 -36.69 -22.14 4.35
CA PRO A 27 -36.54 -23.11 5.44
C PRO A 27 -35.23 -23.92 5.36
N TYR A 28 -34.68 -24.14 4.17
CA TYR A 28 -33.40 -24.82 4.00
C TYR A 28 -32.21 -23.88 4.25
N ALA A 29 -32.37 -22.59 3.95
CA ALA A 29 -31.37 -21.58 4.27
C ALA A 29 -31.26 -21.36 5.78
N GLU A 30 -32.38 -21.42 6.51
CA GLU A 30 -32.43 -21.30 7.97
C GLU A 30 -31.70 -22.48 8.65
N THR A 31 -32.03 -23.71 8.29
CA THR A 31 -31.34 -24.91 8.83
C THR A 31 -29.84 -24.95 8.51
N ALA A 32 -29.44 -24.48 7.32
CA ALA A 32 -28.03 -24.37 6.97
C ALA A 32 -27.28 -23.29 7.77
N LYS A 33 -27.96 -22.19 8.13
CA LYS A 33 -27.41 -21.15 9.01
C LYS A 33 -27.22 -21.68 10.42
N ASP A 34 -28.20 -22.38 10.98
CA ASP A 34 -28.11 -22.95 12.32
C ASP A 34 -26.95 -23.94 12.43
N ALA A 35 -26.76 -24.80 11.42
CA ALA A 35 -25.62 -25.69 11.36
C ALA A 35 -24.29 -24.93 11.29
N ALA A 36 -24.21 -23.85 10.50
CA ALA A 36 -23.00 -23.04 10.40
C ALA A 36 -22.65 -22.33 11.72
N VAL A 37 -23.65 -21.78 12.41
CA VAL A 37 -23.48 -21.18 13.75
C VAL A 37 -23.00 -22.24 14.75
N HIS A 38 -23.61 -23.42 14.74
CA HIS A 38 -23.21 -24.54 15.60
C HIS A 38 -21.74 -24.94 15.38
N TYR A 39 -21.32 -25.14 14.12
CA TYR A 39 -19.93 -25.51 13.82
C TYR A 39 -18.93 -24.37 14.11
N ALA A 40 -19.32 -23.12 13.89
CA ALA A 40 -18.49 -21.98 14.25
C ALA A 40 -18.29 -21.89 15.78
N HIS A 41 -19.33 -22.17 16.55
CA HIS A 41 -19.25 -22.19 18.00
C HIS A 41 -18.35 -23.32 18.51
N GLU A 42 -18.51 -24.54 17.97
CA GLU A 42 -17.66 -25.69 18.31
C GLU A 42 -16.18 -25.45 17.94
N ALA A 43 -15.94 -24.82 16.79
CA ALA A 43 -14.58 -24.43 16.37
C ALA A 43 -13.98 -23.41 17.33
N ASN A 44 -14.75 -22.39 17.73
CA ASN A 44 -14.31 -21.39 18.70
C ASN A 44 -14.02 -22.00 20.06
N GLU A 45 -14.85 -22.92 20.56
CA GLU A 45 -14.61 -23.60 21.83
C GLU A 45 -13.30 -24.40 21.83
N ARG A 46 -12.94 -25.02 20.69
CA ARG A 46 -11.67 -25.74 20.54
C ARG A 46 -10.46 -24.82 20.35
N LEU A 47 -10.64 -23.67 19.70
CA LEU A 47 -9.55 -22.76 19.34
C LEU A 47 -9.28 -21.70 20.41
N ALA A 48 -10.30 -21.20 21.10
CA ALA A 48 -10.17 -20.20 22.16
C ALA A 48 -9.12 -20.54 23.23
N PRO A 49 -9.08 -21.78 23.80
CA PRO A 49 -8.06 -22.12 24.78
C PRO A 49 -6.65 -22.18 24.16
N LYS A 50 -6.52 -22.61 22.89
CA LYS A 50 -5.21 -22.66 22.21
C LYS A 50 -4.68 -21.27 21.90
N VAL A 51 -5.54 -20.38 21.42
CA VAL A 51 -5.17 -18.99 21.10
C VAL A 51 -4.81 -18.23 22.38
N SER A 52 -5.60 -18.38 23.44
CA SER A 52 -5.29 -17.75 24.73
C SER A 52 -4.00 -18.30 25.35
N TYR A 53 -3.76 -19.61 25.26
CA TYR A 53 -2.50 -20.21 25.67
C TYR A 53 -1.31 -19.64 24.89
N ALA A 54 -1.37 -19.66 23.55
CA ALA A 54 -0.31 -19.14 22.69
C ALA A 54 -0.07 -17.63 22.92
N ALA A 55 -1.12 -16.84 23.14
CA ALA A 55 -1.00 -15.43 23.48
C ALA A 55 -0.31 -15.22 24.83
N ASN A 56 -0.66 -16.04 25.84
CA ASN A 56 -0.01 -15.99 27.14
C ASN A 56 1.46 -16.43 27.08
N GLU A 57 1.76 -17.46 26.29
CA GLU A 57 3.13 -17.94 26.06
C GLU A 57 3.97 -16.87 25.36
N ALA A 58 3.46 -16.27 24.27
CA ALA A 58 4.13 -15.17 23.58
C ALA A 58 4.37 -13.97 24.50
N ALA A 59 3.40 -13.64 25.36
CA ALA A 59 3.54 -12.58 26.36
C ALA A 59 4.62 -12.91 27.40
N ARG A 60 4.69 -14.16 27.87
CA ARG A 60 5.75 -14.63 28.77
C ARG A 60 7.11 -14.55 28.09
N GLN A 61 7.21 -15.04 26.85
CA GLN A 61 8.45 -14.98 26.08
C GLN A 61 8.92 -13.54 25.90
N ALA A 62 8.04 -12.62 25.50
CA ALA A 62 8.35 -11.21 25.37
C ALA A 62 8.87 -10.60 26.68
N ARG A 63 8.28 -10.96 27.83
CA ARG A 63 8.76 -10.54 29.15
C ARG A 63 10.14 -11.11 29.46
N THR A 64 10.35 -12.41 29.26
CA THR A 64 11.66 -13.04 29.50
C THR A 64 12.76 -12.45 28.63
N THR A 65 12.47 -12.15 27.36
CA THR A 65 13.42 -11.51 26.44
C THR A 65 13.70 -10.07 26.87
N TYR A 66 12.67 -9.34 27.31
CA TYR A 66 12.85 -7.99 27.85
C TYR A 66 13.72 -8.01 29.11
N ASP A 67 13.42 -8.87 30.08
CA ASP A 67 14.13 -8.94 31.37
C ASP A 67 15.59 -9.38 31.19
N SER A 68 15.87 -10.28 30.26
CA SER A 68 17.22 -10.78 29.98
C SER A 68 18.07 -9.82 29.16
N HIS A 69 17.50 -9.17 28.13
CA HIS A 69 18.30 -8.41 27.15
C HIS A 69 18.12 -6.89 27.26
N VAL A 70 16.89 -6.43 27.48
CA VAL A 70 16.56 -4.99 27.41
C VAL A 70 16.71 -4.33 28.77
N HIS A 71 16.24 -4.98 29.83
CA HIS A 71 16.28 -4.46 31.18
C HIS A 71 17.70 -4.13 31.69
N PRO A 72 18.72 -5.01 31.58
CA PRO A 72 20.06 -4.70 32.07
C PRO A 72 20.70 -3.54 31.29
N ARG A 73 20.50 -3.48 29.97
CA ARG A 73 21.01 -2.38 29.13
C ARG A 73 20.36 -1.05 29.48
N LEU A 74 19.06 -1.06 29.74
CA LEU A 74 18.33 0.13 30.19
C LEU A 74 18.81 0.60 31.56
N ARG A 75 19.09 -0.33 32.49
CA ARG A 75 19.63 -0.02 33.81
C ARG A 75 21.01 0.64 33.73
N GLN A 76 21.89 0.11 32.88
CA GLN A 76 23.20 0.70 32.59
C GLN A 76 23.08 2.09 31.95
N ALA A 77 22.18 2.28 30.99
CA ALA A 77 21.96 3.60 30.43
C ALA A 77 21.48 4.60 31.49
N ARG A 78 20.60 4.17 32.40
CA ARG A 78 20.00 5.02 33.44
C ARG A 78 21.00 5.54 34.48
N THR A 79 22.14 4.87 34.71
CA THR A 79 23.19 5.39 35.62
C THR A 79 23.87 6.64 35.06
N HIS A 80 23.83 6.84 33.75
CA HIS A 80 24.43 7.99 33.07
C HIS A 80 23.42 9.09 32.71
N VAL A 81 22.12 8.89 32.98
CA VAL A 81 21.07 9.86 32.64
C VAL A 81 20.87 10.85 33.79
N PRO A 82 20.85 12.17 33.53
CA PRO A 82 20.48 13.17 34.53
C PRO A 82 19.08 12.91 35.10
N THR A 83 18.93 13.00 36.43
CA THR A 83 17.68 12.66 37.14
C THR A 83 16.46 13.47 36.69
N ASN A 84 16.67 14.70 36.20
CA ASN A 84 15.61 15.53 35.63
C ASN A 84 15.04 14.94 34.32
N VAL A 85 15.90 14.39 33.47
CA VAL A 85 15.49 13.73 32.21
C VAL A 85 14.74 12.44 32.52
N ASP A 86 15.22 11.65 33.50
CA ASP A 86 14.54 10.41 33.93
C ASP A 86 13.15 10.67 34.53
N ARG A 87 13.00 11.74 35.33
CA ARG A 87 11.70 12.18 35.86
C ARG A 87 10.75 12.65 34.75
N ALA A 88 11.26 13.41 33.78
CA ALA A 88 10.48 13.86 32.62
C ALA A 88 10.02 12.66 31.78
N ALA A 89 10.91 11.70 31.50
CA ALA A 89 10.59 10.46 30.79
C ALA A 89 9.53 9.65 31.53
N THR A 90 9.67 9.48 32.85
CA THR A 90 8.70 8.75 33.68
C THR A 90 7.32 9.43 33.66
N ARG A 91 7.27 10.77 33.69
CA ARG A 91 6.02 11.55 33.58
C ARG A 91 5.40 11.41 32.19
N ALA A 92 6.20 11.50 31.13
CA ALA A 92 5.74 11.31 29.75
C ALA A 92 5.12 9.92 29.57
N VAL A 93 5.77 8.85 30.04
CA VAL A 93 5.23 7.48 29.97
C VAL A 93 3.90 7.35 30.73
N LYS A 94 3.76 7.99 31.89
CA LYS A 94 2.48 7.99 32.63
C LYS A 94 1.38 8.72 31.86
N GLN A 95 1.71 9.84 31.24
CA GLN A 95 0.75 10.62 30.45
C GLN A 95 0.34 9.89 29.16
N THR A 96 1.28 9.28 28.43
CA THR A 96 0.95 8.48 27.24
C THR A 96 0.09 7.28 27.57
N ARG A 97 0.34 6.59 28.71
CA ARG A 97 -0.54 5.51 29.18
C ARG A 97 -1.95 5.98 29.50
N ARG A 98 -2.09 7.16 30.12
CA ARG A 98 -3.42 7.75 30.39
C ARG A 98 -4.14 8.11 29.10
N ALA A 99 -3.44 8.76 28.17
CA ALA A 99 -3.98 9.12 26.87
C ALA A 99 -4.38 7.88 26.05
N ALA A 100 -3.58 6.81 26.08
CA ALA A 100 -3.91 5.55 25.40
C ALA A 100 -5.16 4.89 25.99
N ARG A 101 -5.34 4.91 27.32
CA ARG A 101 -6.57 4.42 27.95
C ARG A 101 -7.79 5.26 27.55
N GLN A 102 -7.67 6.58 27.63
CA GLN A 102 -8.73 7.49 27.22
C GLN A 102 -9.09 7.32 25.73
N ALA A 103 -8.09 7.11 24.87
CA ALA A 103 -8.32 6.81 23.47
C ALA A 103 -9.01 5.46 23.28
N ALA A 104 -8.61 4.42 24.01
CA ALA A 104 -9.27 3.12 23.99
C ALA A 104 -10.76 3.26 24.41
N ASP A 105 -11.02 3.92 25.55
CA ASP A 105 -12.37 4.18 26.06
C ASP A 105 -13.21 4.97 25.06
N TYR A 106 -12.62 5.96 24.39
CA TYR A 106 -13.30 6.74 23.35
C TYR A 106 -13.57 5.94 22.07
N THR A 107 -12.66 5.04 21.69
CA THR A 107 -12.81 4.21 20.49
C THR A 107 -13.73 3.02 20.69
N GLN A 108 -13.92 2.55 21.93
CA GLN A 108 -14.76 1.41 22.24
C GLN A 108 -16.17 1.47 21.61
N PRO A 109 -16.97 2.54 21.76
CA PRO A 109 -18.30 2.61 21.12
C PRO A 109 -18.24 2.66 19.59
N ARG A 110 -17.14 3.13 19.00
CA ARG A 110 -16.93 3.10 17.54
C ARG A 110 -16.62 1.70 17.05
N PHE A 111 -15.89 0.91 17.83
CA PHE A 111 -15.67 -0.50 17.53
C PHE A 111 -16.97 -1.29 17.66
N GLU A 112 -17.74 -1.07 18.72
CA GLU A 112 -19.04 -1.73 18.91
C GLU A 112 -20.01 -1.41 17.77
N SER A 113 -20.11 -0.15 17.35
CA SER A 113 -20.95 0.23 16.20
C SER A 113 -20.42 -0.29 14.86
N ALA A 114 -19.10 -0.31 14.64
CA ALA A 114 -18.51 -0.92 13.45
C ALA A 114 -18.73 -2.43 13.40
N LEU A 115 -18.66 -3.11 14.55
CA LEU A 115 -18.98 -4.53 14.66
C LEU A 115 -20.46 -4.77 14.38
N ALA A 116 -21.37 -3.97 14.96
CA ALA A 116 -22.80 -4.06 14.68
C ALA A 116 -23.17 -3.77 13.22
N ALA A 117 -22.41 -2.91 12.53
CA ALA A 117 -22.58 -2.70 11.09
C ALA A 117 -21.98 -3.84 10.25
N ALA A 118 -20.97 -4.54 10.78
CA ALA A 118 -20.30 -5.65 10.11
C ALA A 118 -21.03 -7.00 10.28
N THR A 119 -21.84 -7.18 11.33
CA THR A 119 -22.62 -8.41 11.56
C THR A 119 -23.47 -8.84 10.35
N PRO A 120 -24.29 -7.98 9.69
CA PRO A 120 -25.08 -8.42 8.54
C PRO A 120 -24.21 -8.80 7.33
N VAL A 121 -23.08 -8.12 7.12
CA VAL A 121 -22.14 -8.45 6.04
C VAL A 121 -21.45 -9.79 6.31
N ALA A 122 -21.11 -10.06 7.57
CA ALA A 122 -20.56 -11.33 8.00
C ALA A 122 -21.58 -12.47 7.82
N GLU A 123 -22.87 -12.23 8.10
CA GLU A 123 -23.95 -13.19 7.88
C GLU A 123 -24.19 -13.47 6.38
N GLU A 124 -24.16 -12.45 5.53
CA GLU A 124 -24.20 -12.63 4.07
C GLU A 124 -22.97 -13.39 3.54
N ALA A 125 -21.78 -13.08 4.06
CA ALA A 125 -20.56 -13.78 3.70
C ALA A 125 -20.61 -15.24 4.16
N ALA A 126 -21.12 -15.50 5.37
CA ALA A 126 -21.31 -16.84 5.91
C ALA A 126 -22.28 -17.64 5.04
N SER A 127 -23.45 -17.10 4.69
CA SER A 127 -24.44 -17.77 3.82
C SER A 127 -23.92 -18.01 2.39
N ARG A 128 -23.18 -17.06 1.80
CA ARG A 128 -22.50 -17.29 0.50
C ARG A 128 -21.40 -18.34 0.62
N SER A 129 -20.70 -18.38 1.75
CA SER A 129 -19.62 -19.34 1.99
C SER A 129 -20.14 -20.75 2.25
N THR A 130 -21.30 -20.93 2.89
CA THR A 130 -21.91 -22.26 3.08
C THR A 130 -22.41 -22.84 1.76
N ALA A 131 -22.99 -22.01 0.88
CA ALA A 131 -23.32 -22.41 -0.49
C ALA A 131 -22.06 -22.82 -1.28
N ALA A 132 -20.97 -22.05 -1.15
CA ALA A 132 -19.68 -22.44 -1.73
C ALA A 132 -19.11 -23.72 -1.10
N PHE A 133 -19.29 -23.92 0.21
CA PHE A 133 -18.80 -25.11 0.92
C PHE A 133 -19.60 -26.37 0.54
N ALA A 134 -20.91 -26.25 0.31
CA ALA A 134 -21.74 -27.33 -0.22
C ALA A 134 -21.31 -27.71 -1.65
N ALA A 135 -20.98 -26.73 -2.49
CA ALA A 135 -20.42 -26.97 -3.81
C ALA A 135 -19.02 -27.63 -3.76
N LEU A 136 -18.16 -27.20 -2.82
CA LEU A 136 -16.84 -27.81 -2.57
C LEU A 136 -16.97 -29.26 -2.06
N ARG A 137 -17.97 -29.55 -1.21
CA ARG A 137 -18.24 -30.89 -0.69
C ARG A 137 -18.90 -31.82 -1.73
N GLY A 138 -19.54 -31.24 -2.75
CA GLY A 138 -20.15 -31.97 -3.85
C GLY A 138 -19.17 -32.42 -4.92
N GLN A 139 -18.34 -31.53 -5.50
CA GLN A 139 -17.52 -31.86 -6.68
C GLN A 139 -16.32 -30.92 -6.94
N VAL A 140 -15.50 -30.58 -5.94
CA VAL A 140 -14.25 -29.84 -6.23
C VAL A 140 -13.06 -30.44 -5.51
N SER A 141 -12.14 -31.02 -6.29
CA SER A 141 -10.87 -31.50 -5.78
C SER A 141 -10.05 -30.34 -5.22
N ALA A 142 -9.33 -30.54 -4.11
CA ALA A 142 -8.41 -29.54 -3.54
C ALA A 142 -7.41 -28.98 -4.58
N LYS A 143 -7.07 -29.76 -5.62
CA LYS A 143 -6.24 -29.33 -6.75
C LYS A 143 -6.89 -28.24 -7.60
N GLU A 144 -8.20 -28.27 -7.79
CA GLU A 144 -8.93 -27.29 -8.61
C GLU A 144 -9.07 -25.96 -7.88
N VAL A 145 -9.34 -25.99 -6.58
CA VAL A 145 -9.31 -24.81 -5.71
C VAL A 145 -7.92 -24.16 -5.75
N GLN A 146 -6.86 -24.96 -5.62
CA GLN A 146 -5.48 -24.44 -5.68
C GLN A 146 -5.14 -23.84 -7.05
N ARG A 147 -5.68 -24.41 -8.14
CA ARG A 147 -5.51 -23.90 -9.51
C ARG A 147 -6.26 -22.57 -9.73
N LEU A 148 -7.46 -22.43 -9.16
CA LEU A 148 -8.25 -21.20 -9.21
C LEU A 148 -7.60 -20.08 -8.39
N VAL A 149 -7.17 -20.39 -7.17
CA VAL A 149 -6.47 -19.45 -6.29
C VAL A 149 -5.18 -18.96 -6.95
N ARG A 150 -4.37 -19.85 -7.52
CA ARG A 150 -3.17 -19.47 -8.28
C ARG A 150 -3.48 -18.56 -9.48
N ARG A 151 -4.62 -18.74 -10.14
CA ARG A 151 -5.04 -17.91 -11.28
C ARG A 151 -5.48 -16.51 -10.83
N HIS A 152 -6.22 -16.42 -9.73
CA HIS A 152 -6.60 -15.13 -9.14
C HIS A 152 -5.44 -14.38 -8.53
N GLU A 153 -4.52 -15.07 -7.87
CA GLU A 153 -3.32 -14.46 -7.27
C GLU A 153 -2.43 -13.82 -8.35
N ARG A 154 -2.28 -14.48 -9.52
CA ARG A 154 -1.59 -13.91 -10.68
C ARG A 154 -2.26 -12.64 -11.19
N ARG A 155 -3.60 -12.60 -11.28
CA ARG A 155 -4.36 -11.40 -11.69
C ARG A 155 -4.30 -10.29 -10.63
N ALA A 156 -4.35 -10.63 -9.35
CA ALA A 156 -4.29 -9.67 -8.25
C ALA A 156 -2.91 -8.99 -8.17
N ARG A 157 -1.82 -9.73 -8.43
CA ARG A 157 -0.47 -9.15 -8.52
C ARG A 157 -0.34 -8.17 -9.69
N ALA A 158 -0.87 -8.52 -10.86
CA ALA A 158 -0.87 -7.62 -12.02
C ALA A 158 -1.67 -6.33 -11.74
N GLY A 159 -2.83 -6.43 -11.10
CA GLY A 159 -3.64 -5.26 -10.72
C GLY A 159 -2.96 -4.35 -9.70
N ARG A 160 -2.21 -4.91 -8.72
CA ARG A 160 -1.45 -4.11 -7.75
C ARG A 160 -0.26 -3.39 -8.38
N LEU A 161 0.47 -4.06 -9.28
CA LEU A 161 1.58 -3.44 -10.02
C LEU A 161 1.07 -2.26 -10.86
N PHE A 162 -0.03 -2.44 -11.58
CA PHE A 162 -0.64 -1.36 -12.36
C PHE A 162 -1.05 -0.18 -11.48
N LYS A 163 -1.65 -0.45 -10.31
CA LYS A 163 -2.03 0.59 -9.35
C LYS A 163 -0.82 1.33 -8.77
N GLY A 164 0.28 0.61 -8.51
CA GLY A 164 1.55 1.20 -8.07
C GLY A 164 2.17 2.12 -9.13
N VAL A 165 2.22 1.66 -10.39
CA VAL A 165 2.73 2.45 -11.52
C VAL A 165 1.87 3.70 -11.74
N ALA A 166 0.54 3.59 -11.64
CA ALA A 166 -0.35 4.74 -11.78
C ALA A 166 -0.09 5.81 -10.70
N ILE A 167 0.07 5.40 -9.44
CA ILE A 167 0.38 6.33 -8.34
C ILE A 167 1.75 6.98 -8.54
N ALA A 168 2.76 6.19 -8.92
CA ALA A 168 4.10 6.71 -9.21
C ALA A 168 4.10 7.71 -10.37
N GLY A 169 3.32 7.44 -11.43
CA GLY A 169 3.15 8.35 -12.56
C GLY A 169 2.48 9.67 -12.16
N VAL A 170 1.46 9.63 -11.30
CA VAL A 170 0.81 10.85 -10.77
C VAL A 170 1.78 11.66 -9.91
N LEU A 171 2.55 11.00 -9.04
CA LEU A 171 3.54 11.69 -8.20
C LEU A 171 4.67 12.29 -9.03
N ALA A 172 5.21 11.55 -10.00
CA ALA A 172 6.26 12.04 -10.90
C ALA A 172 5.75 13.20 -11.77
N GLY A 173 4.54 13.10 -12.31
CA GLY A 173 3.92 14.17 -13.09
C GLY A 173 3.63 15.42 -12.25
N GLY A 174 3.13 15.26 -11.03
CA GLY A 174 2.92 16.36 -10.09
C GLY A 174 4.23 17.05 -9.68
N ALA A 175 5.27 16.27 -9.39
CA ALA A 175 6.59 16.80 -9.08
C ALA A 175 7.21 17.54 -10.28
N TYR A 176 7.04 17.03 -11.50
CA TYR A 176 7.54 17.68 -12.72
C TYR A 176 6.82 19.01 -13.00
N LEU A 177 5.51 19.07 -12.82
CA LEU A 177 4.76 20.33 -12.97
C LEU A 177 5.13 21.36 -11.90
N ALA A 178 5.31 20.93 -10.65
CA ALA A 178 5.76 21.79 -9.57
C ALA A 178 7.20 22.31 -9.80
N TRP A 179 8.09 21.45 -10.28
CA TRP A 179 9.46 21.82 -10.63
C TRP A 179 9.51 22.75 -11.84
N LYS A 180 8.72 22.48 -12.89
CA LYS A 180 8.62 23.35 -14.07
C LYS A 180 8.02 24.71 -13.73
N TRP A 181 7.02 24.75 -12.84
CA TRP A 181 6.48 26.00 -12.33
C TRP A 181 7.53 26.78 -11.52
N TRP A 182 8.32 26.09 -10.71
CA TRP A 182 9.43 26.69 -9.97
C TRP A 182 10.54 27.22 -10.90
N ASP A 183 10.89 26.48 -11.94
CA ASP A 183 11.89 26.87 -12.95
C ASP A 183 11.46 28.12 -13.71
N GLN A 184 10.19 28.19 -14.10
CA GLN A 184 9.58 29.39 -14.71
C GLN A 184 9.62 30.61 -13.77
N GLN A 185 9.59 30.40 -12.45
CA GLN A 185 9.70 31.45 -11.44
C GLN A 185 11.15 31.77 -11.06
N SER A 186 12.11 30.88 -11.38
CA SER A 186 13.52 30.97 -10.96
C SER A 186 14.44 31.54 -12.05
N ASN A 187 14.02 31.52 -13.32
CA ASN A 187 14.64 32.30 -14.40
C ASN A 187 13.63 33.27 -15.02
N PRO A 188 13.31 34.39 -14.36
CA PRO A 188 12.53 35.41 -15.03
C PRO A 188 13.53 36.34 -15.73
N ASP A 189 13.22 36.75 -16.96
CA ASP A 189 14.06 37.49 -17.93
C ASP A 189 14.59 38.87 -17.43
N TRP A 190 14.54 39.15 -16.13
CA TRP A 190 15.25 40.23 -15.45
C TRP A 190 16.68 39.86 -15.01
N LEU A 191 17.11 38.60 -15.15
CA LEU A 191 18.51 38.18 -14.97
C LEU A 191 19.29 38.10 -16.30
N VAL A 192 18.75 38.71 -17.36
CA VAL A 192 19.50 39.10 -18.55
C VAL A 192 19.47 40.62 -18.60
N GLU A 193 20.63 41.24 -18.43
CA GLU A 193 20.77 42.68 -18.58
C GLU A 193 20.24 43.09 -19.98
N PRO A 194 19.35 44.10 -20.09
CA PRO A 194 19.12 44.73 -21.38
C PRO A 194 20.47 45.26 -21.87
N PRO A 195 20.89 44.97 -23.12
CA PRO A 195 22.13 45.52 -23.65
C PRO A 195 22.10 47.04 -23.46
N ALA A 196 23.13 47.55 -22.76
CA ALA A 196 23.34 48.96 -22.57
C ALA A 196 23.23 49.68 -23.91
N ALA A 197 22.52 50.80 -23.90
CA ALA A 197 22.39 51.67 -25.06
C ALA A 197 23.77 51.91 -25.69
N THR A 198 23.85 51.60 -26.98
CA THR A 198 24.93 51.92 -27.90
C THR A 198 25.45 53.35 -27.68
N GLU A 199 26.60 53.48 -27.02
CA GLU A 199 27.55 54.56 -27.27
C GLU A 199 28.76 53.98 -28.03
N LEU A 200 28.69 54.20 -29.33
CA LEU A 200 29.74 54.24 -30.35
C LEU A 200 31.19 54.00 -29.88
N SER A 201 31.74 52.84 -30.24
CA SER A 201 33.01 52.81 -30.98
C SER A 201 32.96 51.72 -32.04
N SER A 202 32.73 52.15 -33.27
CA SER A 202 33.26 51.48 -34.46
C SER A 202 34.76 51.25 -34.31
N ARG A 203 35.27 50.12 -34.83
CA ARG A 203 36.68 49.64 -34.91
C ARG A 203 36.98 48.61 -33.81
N ASP A 204 37.08 47.30 -34.02
CA ASP A 204 37.39 46.43 -35.17
C ASP A 204 36.56 45.13 -34.99
N SER A 205 35.74 44.65 -35.93
CA SER A 205 36.13 43.96 -37.17
C SER A 205 37.20 42.88 -37.01
N ALA A 206 36.94 41.79 -36.27
CA ALA A 206 37.53 40.49 -36.58
C ALA A 206 36.71 39.35 -35.97
N ALA A 207 36.01 38.62 -36.84
CA ALA A 207 35.50 37.30 -36.53
C ALA A 207 36.67 36.36 -36.22
N ALA A 208 36.78 35.91 -34.98
CA ALA A 208 37.56 34.72 -34.64
C ALA A 208 36.55 33.59 -34.48
N SER A 209 36.32 32.89 -35.59
CA SER A 209 35.47 31.73 -35.70
C SER A 209 36.06 30.55 -34.92
N PHE A 210 35.18 29.68 -34.45
CA PHE A 210 35.46 28.37 -33.86
C PHE A 210 36.33 27.42 -34.74
N ASP A 211 36.80 27.88 -35.89
CA ASP A 211 37.68 27.14 -36.81
C ASP A 211 39.15 27.14 -36.37
N ASP A 212 39.64 28.16 -35.64
CA ASP A 212 41.03 28.20 -35.17
C ASP A 212 41.29 27.22 -34.02
N GLU A 213 40.31 27.03 -33.13
CA GLU A 213 40.44 26.11 -31.98
C GLU A 213 40.36 24.63 -32.40
N LEU A 214 39.71 24.34 -33.55
CA LEU A 214 39.63 22.98 -34.11
C LEU A 214 40.90 22.63 -34.90
N ALA A 215 41.54 23.61 -35.55
CA ALA A 215 42.78 23.43 -36.30
C ALA A 215 44.01 23.20 -35.40
N GLU A 216 44.04 23.79 -34.19
CA GLU A 216 45.09 23.52 -33.21
C GLU A 216 44.98 22.10 -32.62
N LYS A 217 43.75 21.58 -32.45
CA LYS A 217 43.52 20.22 -31.93
C LYS A 217 43.80 19.11 -32.94
N GLU A 218 43.62 19.36 -34.24
CA GLU A 218 43.99 18.41 -35.29
C GLU A 218 45.51 18.38 -35.58
N ARG A 219 46.28 19.43 -35.21
CA ARG A 219 47.75 19.42 -35.29
C ARG A 219 48.44 18.67 -34.15
N GLU A 220 47.80 18.54 -32.98
CA GLU A 220 48.30 17.67 -31.89
C GLU A 220 47.98 16.17 -32.12
N ALA A 221 47.08 15.83 -33.03
CA ALA A 221 46.60 14.47 -33.27
C ALA A 221 47.05 13.85 -34.62
N GLY A 222 48.37 13.84 -34.87
CA GLY A 222 49.07 12.90 -35.77
C GLY A 222 49.15 13.27 -37.27
N PRO A 223 49.94 12.56 -38.13
CA PRO A 223 50.57 11.24 -37.94
C PRO A 223 52.00 11.07 -38.55
N GLY A 224 52.61 9.89 -38.37
CA GLY A 224 53.69 9.38 -39.25
C GLY A 224 54.65 8.40 -38.56
N SER A 225 54.30 7.11 -38.42
CA SER A 225 54.69 6.00 -39.32
C SER A 225 56.22 5.88 -39.53
N ALA A 226 56.92 5.03 -38.74
CA ALA A 226 57.36 3.65 -39.08
C ALA A 226 58.57 3.58 -40.05
N PRO A 227 59.32 2.46 -40.20
CA PRO A 227 59.81 1.40 -39.30
C PRO A 227 61.36 1.23 -39.43
N GLU A 228 61.90 0.02 -39.20
CA GLU A 228 63.30 -0.48 -39.38
C GLU A 228 64.20 -0.41 -38.12
N ASP A 229 64.58 -1.48 -37.42
CA ASP A 229 65.14 -2.82 -37.70
C ASP A 229 66.67 -2.88 -37.39
N LYS A 230 67.03 -3.96 -36.68
CA LYS A 230 68.31 -4.51 -36.17
C LYS A 230 69.69 -3.82 -36.39
N ARG A 231 70.49 -3.92 -35.31
CA ARG A 231 71.91 -4.36 -35.21
C ARG A 231 72.89 -3.83 -36.28
N LEU A 232 73.82 -2.96 -35.88
CA LEU A 232 75.22 -3.19 -35.45
C LEU A 232 75.87 -1.83 -35.20
#